data_AF-A0A819IMQ1-F1
#
_entry.id   AF-A0A819IMQ1-F1
#
_cell.length_a   1.000
_cell.length_b   1.000
_cell.length_c   1.000
_cell.angle_alpha   90.00
_cell.angle_beta   90.00
_cell.angle_gamma   90.00
#
_symmetry.space_group_name_H-M   'P 1'
#
loop_
_entity.id
_entity.type
_entity.pdbx_description
1 polymer ?
#
loop_
_entity_poly.entity_id
_entity_poly.type
_entity_poly.pdbx_seq_one_letter_code
_entity_poly.pdbx_strand_id
1 'polypeptide(L)' 'TRFLWTGTRDRTPYCAILSALDYRQSLGGEERIMNYNHDLAQYGGRYLSRLWKTKILSPENM' A
#
# COMPACT_ATOMS: atom_id res chain seq x y z
N THR A 1 9.37 -2.87 -27.08
CA THR A 1 8.97 -1.46 -27.32
C THR A 1 7.48 -1.21 -27.43
N ARG A 2 6.65 -2.18 -27.90
CA ARG A 2 5.19 -2.02 -28.08
C ARG A 2 4.41 -1.39 -26.91
N PHE A 3 4.79 -1.67 -25.67
CA PHE A 3 4.12 -1.09 -24.48
C PHE A 3 4.86 0.11 -23.87
N LEU A 4 6.09 0.37 -24.31
CA LEU A 4 6.89 1.48 -23.81
C LEU A 4 6.45 2.80 -24.45
N TRP A 5 6.10 2.78 -25.75
CA TRP A 5 5.64 3.96 -26.48
C TRP A 5 4.30 3.70 -27.15
N THR A 6 3.26 4.29 -26.58
CA THR A 6 1.86 4.18 -27.03
C THR A 6 1.28 5.54 -27.43
N GLY A 7 2.16 6.51 -27.73
CA GLY A 7 1.83 7.92 -27.99
C GLY A 7 2.47 8.87 -26.97
N THR A 8 2.30 10.18 -27.21
CA THR A 8 2.80 11.25 -26.34
C THR A 8 2.01 11.26 -25.02
N ARG A 9 2.70 11.00 -23.91
CA ARG A 9 2.15 11.00 -22.54
C ARG A 9 3.21 11.52 -21.58
N ASP A 10 2.77 11.98 -20.41
CA ASP A 10 3.69 12.20 -19.28
C ASP A 10 4.26 10.85 -18.81
N ARG A 11 5.60 10.78 -18.77
CA ARG A 11 6.36 9.59 -18.39
C ARG A 11 6.96 9.69 -16.99
N THR A 12 6.81 10.82 -16.32
CA THR A 12 7.33 11.08 -14.98
C THR A 12 6.99 9.96 -13.99
N PRO A 13 5.75 9.40 -13.97
CA PRO A 13 5.43 8.29 -13.09
C PRO A 13 6.26 7.02 -13.34
N TYR A 14 6.61 6.73 -14.59
CA TYR A 14 7.44 5.57 -14.92
C TYR A 14 8.89 5.78 -14.50
N CYS A 15 9.41 7.00 -14.65
CA CYS A 15 10.76 7.35 -14.20
C CYS A 15 10.89 7.26 -12.68
N ALA A 16 9.82 7.55 -11.94
CA ALA A 16 9.82 7.52 -10.48
C ALA A 16 9.83 6.12 -9.86
N ILE A 17 9.59 5.05 -10.64
CA ILE A 17 9.47 3.67 -10.11
C ILE A 17 10.73 3.25 -9.36
N LEU A 18 11.92 3.48 -9.92
CA LEU A 18 13.17 3.04 -9.30
C LEU A 18 13.41 3.78 -7.98
N SER A 19 13.25 5.11 -7.98
CA SER A 19 13.37 5.92 -6.75
C SER A 19 12.35 5.52 -5.68
N ALA A 20 11.13 5.14 -6.09
CA ALA A 20 10.12 4.65 -5.16
C ALA A 20 10.51 3.30 -4.54
N LEU A 21 11.08 2.38 -5.31
CA LEU A 21 11.57 1.09 -4.80
C LEU A 21 12.75 1.27 -3.84
N ASP A 22 13.72 2.12 -4.18
CA ASP A 22 14.86 2.41 -3.30
C ASP A 22 14.40 3.03 -1.98
N TYR A 23 13.43 3.96 -2.05
CA TYR A 23 12.84 4.55 -0.86
C TYR A 23 12.12 3.51 0.00
N ARG A 24 11.30 2.63 -0.59
CA ARG A 24 10.62 1.55 0.14
C ARG A 24 11.61 0.58 0.78
N GLN A 25 12.70 0.28 0.09
CA GLN A 25 13.78 -0.53 0.65
C GLN A 25 14.45 0.17 1.85
N SER A 26 14.68 1.48 1.78
CA SER A 26 15.23 2.26 2.90
C SER A 26 14.34 2.30 4.13
N LEU A 27 13.02 2.11 3.97
CA LEU A 27 12.05 1.99 5.07
C LEU A 27 12.04 0.58 5.70
N GLY A 28 12.84 -0.36 5.19
CA GLY A 28 12.91 -1.74 5.63
C GLY A 28 12.19 -2.74 4.71
N GLY A 29 11.85 -2.32 3.49
CA GLY A 29 11.33 -3.19 2.45
C GLY A 29 9.83 -3.44 2.51
N GLU A 30 9.36 -4.21 1.52
CA GLU A 30 7.94 -4.45 1.26
C GLU A 30 7.22 -5.06 2.47
N GLU A 31 7.79 -6.10 3.07
CA GLU A 31 7.19 -6.84 4.18
C GLU A 31 6.94 -5.92 5.38
N ARG A 32 7.91 -5.07 5.75
CA ARG A 32 7.76 -4.15 6.87
C ARG A 32 6.65 -3.13 6.63
N ILE A 33 6.58 -2.58 5.41
CA ILE A 33 5.54 -1.61 5.04
C ILE A 33 4.17 -2.27 5.03
N MET A 34 4.06 -3.46 4.46
CA MET A 34 2.81 -4.22 4.38
C MET A 34 2.29 -4.60 5.77
N ASN A 35 3.16 -5.15 6.62
CA ASN A 35 2.81 -5.55 7.99
C ASN A 35 2.36 -4.35 8.80
N TYR A 36 3.10 -3.23 8.77
CA TYR A 36 2.71 -2.02 9.48
C TYR A 36 1.31 -1.51 9.08
N ASN A 37 1.05 -1.44 7.76
CA ASN A 37 -0.24 -0.97 7.26
C ASN A 37 -1.37 -1.93 7.63
N HIS A 38 -1.14 -3.25 7.52
CA HIS A 38 -2.11 -4.27 7.88
C HIS A 38 -2.43 -4.22 9.39
N ASP A 39 -1.40 -4.19 10.24
CA ASP A 39 -1.55 -4.13 11.69
C ASP A 39 -2.32 -2.87 12.13
N LEU A 40 -1.99 -1.73 11.52
CA LEU A 40 -2.69 -0.46 11.80
C LEU A 40 -4.15 -0.51 11.37
N ALA A 41 -4.44 -1.07 10.18
CA ALA A 41 -5.80 -1.22 9.69
C ALA A 41 -6.62 -2.16 10.58
N GLN A 42 -6.06 -3.30 11.00
CA GLN A 42 -6.71 -4.23 11.92
C GLN A 42 -6.94 -3.61 13.30
N TYR A 43 -5.95 -2.91 13.84
CA TYR A 43 -6.07 -2.18 15.09
C TYR A 43 -7.19 -1.13 15.02
N GLY A 44 -7.18 -0.28 14.01
CA GLY A 44 -8.19 0.76 13.80
C GLY A 44 -9.59 0.18 13.61
N GLY A 45 -9.72 -0.87 12.80
CA GLY A 45 -10.99 -1.57 12.59
C GLY A 45 -11.56 -2.16 13.88
N ARG A 46 -10.72 -2.82 14.70
CA ARG A 46 -11.13 -3.37 16.00
C ARG A 46 -11.51 -2.27 16.99
N TYR A 47 -10.78 -1.16 17.01
CA TYR A 47 -11.10 -0.03 17.86
C TYR A 47 -12.45 0.59 17.50
N LEU A 48 -12.66 0.92 16.22
CA LEU A 48 -13.88 1.59 15.75
C LEU A 48 -15.12 0.70 15.85
N SER A 49 -15.01 -0.60 15.54
CA SER A 49 -16.13 -1.53 15.66
C SER A 49 -16.63 -1.65 17.10
N ARG A 50 -15.72 -1.68 18.08
CA ARG A 50 -16.06 -1.64 19.51
C ARG A 50 -16.71 -0.33 19.90
N LEU A 51 -16.15 0.80 19.46
CA LEU A 51 -16.66 2.14 19.79
C LEU A 51 -18.07 2.36 19.24
N TRP A 52 -18.32 1.94 18.00
CA TRP A 52 -19.58 2.15 17.30
C TRP A 52 -20.59 1.02 17.46
N LYS A 53 -20.24 -0.05 18.18
CA LYS A 53 -21.07 -1.25 18.36
C LYS A 53 -21.46 -1.89 17.01
N THR A 54 -20.53 -1.87 16.06
CA THR A 54 -20.66 -2.48 14.73
C THR A 54 -19.71 -3.66 14.59
N LYS A 55 -19.66 -4.27 13.40
CA LYS A 55 -18.76 -5.39 13.07
C LYS A 55 -17.83 -4.99 11.94
N ILE A 56 -16.63 -5.58 11.92
CA ILE A 56 -15.69 -5.46 10.80
C ILE A 56 -16.21 -6.31 9.64
N LEU A 57 -16.16 -5.78 8.41
CA LEU A 57 -16.60 -6.47 7.20
C LEU A 57 -15.56 -7.47 6.67
N SER A 58 -14.28 -7.11 6.76
CA SER A 58 -13.18 -7.94 6.26
C SER A 58 -12.80 -9.02 7.27
N PRO A 59 -12.42 -10.23 6.83
CA PRO A 59 -11.77 -11.20 7.69
C PRO A 59 -10.40 -10.69 8.16
N GLU A 60 -9.92 -11.26 9.28
CA GLU A 60 -8.69 -10.82 9.95
C GLU A 60 -7.41 -11.20 9.18
N ASN A 61 -7.48 -12.25 8.34
CA ASN A 61 -6.32 -12.83 7.65
C ASN A 61 -6.25 -12.49 6.15
N MET A 62 -6.91 -11.42 5.71
CA MET A 62 -6.76 -10.86 4.35
C MET A 62 -5.60 -9.87 4.32
#